data_AF-A0A3A1YTK0-F1
#
_entry.id   AF-A0A3A1YTK0-F1
#
_cell.length_a   1.000
_cell.length_b   1.000
_cell.length_c   1.000
_cell.angle_alpha   90.00
_cell.angle_beta   90.00
_cell.angle_gamma   90.00
#
_symmetry.space_group_name_H-M   'P 1'
#
loop_
_entity.id
_entity.type
_entity.pdbx_description
1 polymer ?
#
loop_
_entity_poly.entity_id
_entity_poly.type
_entity_poly.pdbx_seq_one_letter_code
_entity_poly.pdbx_strand_id
1 'polypeptide(L)'
;VSSDNGSIAISGNQGVNIGNGTNVTAKDDVDITSPNGSINVTGTNVTEQTGKVNITAKENTTIENSNISGNQGVVINSTNGTTTINSSYVSSDNGSIAISGNQGVNIGNGTNVTAKDDVDVTSPNGSINIVGTNVTAETGKINITAKENTTIINSNISSNTGITINSTNGSTLVDGNTITTSGDLEIGSNANTTVTNNTFNVGDHTNLTSVSYEAITFTGNKGVINSTPSYNGRYSDNDSVLIINPNLTINHTLTNPQPIDPSMQDPASNYDDWLIDSEDYYELEKGDRIGEMYNEENLSVTVNVNYIPVGETITVTPTAYHISTCMATIDDVLANYQITYEDSQTLSIDQLIRKYNVSKADTARFSSACSIVPSYLHNKLSDSKSKKEDK
;
A
#
# COMPACT_ATOMS: atom_id res chain seq x y z
N VAL A 1 -8.53 47.97 -6.05
CA VAL A 1 -7.59 48.41 -7.11
C VAL A 1 -8.04 47.78 -8.41
N SER A 2 -8.20 48.56 -9.48
CA SER A 2 -8.60 48.02 -10.78
C SER A 2 -7.74 48.61 -11.90
N SER A 3 -7.51 47.81 -12.94
CA SER A 3 -6.81 48.21 -14.15
C SER A 3 -7.56 47.65 -15.37
N ASP A 4 -8.20 48.55 -16.14
CA ASP A 4 -9.06 48.16 -17.25
C ASP A 4 -8.28 47.77 -18.52
N ASN A 5 -6.96 48.01 -18.55
CA ASN A 5 -6.13 47.82 -19.75
C ASN A 5 -4.70 47.33 -19.45
N GLY A 6 -4.45 46.75 -18.28
CA GLY A 6 -3.10 46.28 -17.95
C GLY A 6 -3.04 45.45 -16.68
N SER A 7 -1.85 44.95 -16.38
CA SER A 7 -1.56 44.17 -15.18
C SER A 7 -1.57 45.02 -13.90
N ILE A 8 -1.80 44.37 -12.75
CA ILE A 8 -1.62 44.95 -11.42
C ILE A 8 -0.47 44.24 -10.72
N ALA A 9 0.48 45.01 -10.20
CA ALA A 9 1.53 44.51 -9.31
C ALA A 9 1.37 45.09 -7.91
N ILE A 10 1.23 44.23 -6.90
CA ILE A 10 1.23 44.58 -5.47
C ILE A 10 2.47 43.95 -4.85
N SER A 11 3.43 44.77 -4.42
CA SER A 11 4.67 44.30 -3.84
C SER A 11 4.93 44.92 -2.48
N GLY A 12 5.38 44.10 -1.54
CA GLY A 12 5.80 44.54 -0.21
C GLY A 12 7.02 43.76 0.25
N ASN A 13 8.15 44.45 0.43
CA ASN A 13 9.44 43.80 0.69
C ASN A 13 9.37 42.84 1.89
N GLN A 14 8.78 43.28 3.01
CA GLN A 14 8.67 42.50 4.25
C GLN A 14 7.31 41.84 4.47
N GLY A 15 6.39 41.99 3.53
CA GLY A 15 5.08 41.35 3.58
C GLY A 15 4.04 42.11 2.78
N VAL A 16 2.96 41.41 2.42
CA VAL A 16 1.76 42.00 1.83
C VAL A 16 0.54 41.50 2.60
N ASN A 17 -0.32 42.41 3.05
CA ASN A 17 -1.60 42.08 3.66
C ASN A 17 -2.72 42.72 2.83
N ILE A 18 -3.58 41.89 2.27
CA ILE A 18 -4.78 42.32 1.56
C ILE A 18 -5.99 41.91 2.40
N GLY A 19 -6.65 42.92 2.97
CA GLY A 19 -7.69 42.72 3.97
C GLY A 19 -9.09 42.57 3.38
N ASN A 20 -10.03 42.23 4.25
CA ASN A 20 -11.41 41.94 3.91
C ASN A 20 -12.09 43.08 3.14
N GLY A 21 -12.89 42.73 2.13
CA GLY A 21 -13.61 43.66 1.26
C GLY A 21 -12.75 44.28 0.16
N THR A 22 -11.49 43.86 0.01
CA THR A 22 -10.63 44.35 -1.07
C THR A 22 -10.95 43.62 -2.37
N ASN A 23 -11.05 44.39 -3.46
CA ASN A 23 -11.13 43.86 -4.82
C ASN A 23 -9.87 44.28 -5.59
N VAL A 24 -9.18 43.31 -6.18
CA VAL A 24 -8.04 43.48 -7.09
C VAL A 24 -8.47 42.93 -8.45
N THR A 25 -8.63 43.80 -9.44
CA THR A 25 -9.12 43.39 -10.77
C THR A 25 -8.22 43.92 -11.87
N ALA A 26 -7.57 43.03 -12.63
CA ALA A 26 -6.75 43.41 -13.78
C ALA A 26 -7.34 42.85 -15.08
N LYS A 27 -7.01 43.47 -16.22
CA LYS A 27 -7.30 42.88 -17.53
C LYS A 27 -6.32 41.75 -17.87
N ASP A 28 -5.04 42.01 -17.62
CA ASP A 28 -3.94 41.10 -17.97
C ASP A 28 -3.55 40.28 -16.73
N ASP A 29 -2.40 40.53 -16.11
CA ASP A 29 -1.93 39.74 -14.96
C ASP A 29 -2.19 40.43 -13.60
N VAL A 30 -2.26 39.64 -12.54
CA VAL A 30 -2.13 40.12 -11.15
C VAL A 30 -0.94 39.46 -10.47
N ASP A 31 0.05 40.26 -10.10
CA ASP A 31 1.23 39.80 -9.36
C ASP A 31 1.21 40.35 -7.93
N ILE A 32 1.14 39.47 -6.93
CA ILE A 32 1.23 39.80 -5.50
C ILE A 32 2.50 39.17 -4.96
N THR A 33 3.48 40.00 -4.56
CA THR A 33 4.83 39.53 -4.23
C THR A 33 5.33 40.05 -2.88
N SER A 34 5.97 39.16 -2.13
CA SER A 34 6.76 39.54 -0.96
C SER A 34 8.13 38.86 -0.97
N PRO A 35 9.19 39.56 -1.46
CA PRO A 35 10.49 38.94 -1.67
C PRO A 35 11.24 38.61 -0.38
N ASN A 36 10.85 39.16 0.79
CA ASN A 36 11.48 38.88 2.08
C ASN A 36 10.48 38.63 3.21
N GLY A 37 9.20 38.46 2.93
CA GLY A 37 8.18 38.27 3.94
C GLY A 37 7.07 37.33 3.52
N SER A 38 5.99 37.38 4.31
CA SER A 38 4.77 36.58 4.12
C SER A 38 3.68 37.37 3.37
N ILE A 39 2.78 36.66 2.69
CA ILE A 39 1.57 37.25 2.09
C ILE A 39 0.34 36.73 2.84
N ASN A 40 -0.57 37.62 3.22
CA ASN A 40 -1.88 37.27 3.74
C ASN A 40 -2.98 37.92 2.88
N VAL A 41 -3.89 37.11 2.35
CA VAL A 41 -5.05 37.53 1.56
C VAL A 41 -6.29 37.03 2.29
N THR A 42 -7.07 37.95 2.87
CA THR A 42 -8.23 37.60 3.68
C THR A 42 -9.46 38.35 3.19
N GLY A 43 -10.58 37.64 2.95
CA GLY A 43 -11.83 38.29 2.57
C GLY A 43 -11.77 39.09 1.27
N THR A 44 -10.90 38.67 0.33
CA THR A 44 -10.52 39.46 -0.85
C THR A 44 -10.98 38.79 -2.14
N ASN A 45 -11.33 39.59 -3.15
CA ASN A 45 -11.46 39.11 -4.53
C ASN A 45 -10.24 39.55 -5.34
N VAL A 46 -9.46 38.58 -5.83
CA VAL A 46 -8.38 38.79 -6.80
C VAL A 46 -8.81 38.13 -8.09
N THR A 47 -8.96 38.93 -9.14
CA THR A 47 -9.47 38.47 -10.43
C THR A 47 -8.71 39.11 -11.56
N GLU A 48 -8.42 38.35 -12.60
CA GLU A 48 -8.07 38.92 -13.88
C GLU A 48 -8.90 38.32 -15.03
N GLN A 49 -8.89 38.99 -16.19
CA GLN A 49 -9.75 38.65 -17.32
C GLN A 49 -9.11 37.81 -18.42
N THR A 50 -7.78 37.89 -18.60
CA THR A 50 -7.08 37.31 -19.76
C THR A 50 -5.71 36.71 -19.48
N GLY A 51 -5.03 37.11 -18.40
CA GLY A 51 -3.67 36.72 -18.03
C GLY A 51 -3.63 35.63 -16.96
N LYS A 52 -2.80 35.82 -15.93
CA LYS A 52 -2.61 34.92 -14.78
C LYS A 52 -2.65 35.67 -13.45
N VAL A 53 -2.96 34.94 -12.38
CA VAL A 53 -2.74 35.42 -11.01
C VAL A 53 -1.51 34.72 -10.40
N ASN A 54 -0.52 35.50 -9.97
CA ASN A 54 0.67 35.01 -9.28
C ASN A 54 0.74 35.59 -7.86
N ILE A 55 0.76 34.72 -6.85
CA ILE A 55 0.92 35.08 -5.43
C ILE A 55 2.17 34.38 -4.93
N THR A 56 3.25 35.13 -4.69
CA THR A 56 4.55 34.56 -4.30
C THR A 56 5.14 35.28 -3.09
N ALA A 57 5.28 34.53 -1.99
CA ALA A 57 5.96 34.98 -0.78
C ALA A 57 7.27 34.21 -0.59
N LYS A 58 8.27 34.86 0.02
CA LYS A 58 9.48 34.15 0.48
C LYS A 58 9.16 33.25 1.66
N GLU A 59 8.41 33.78 2.62
CA GLU A 59 8.02 33.04 3.82
C GLU A 59 6.71 32.29 3.56
N ASN A 60 5.63 32.62 4.25
CA ASN A 60 4.34 31.94 4.14
C ASN A 60 3.38 32.70 3.23
N THR A 61 2.47 31.97 2.60
CA THR A 61 1.31 32.52 1.88
C THR A 61 0.05 31.98 2.53
N THR A 62 -0.79 32.87 3.06
CA THR A 62 -2.08 32.53 3.67
C THR A 62 -3.21 33.15 2.85
N ILE A 63 -4.17 32.34 2.42
CA ILE A 63 -5.38 32.78 1.72
C ILE A 63 -6.59 32.27 2.49
N GLU A 64 -7.46 33.19 2.89
CA GLU A 64 -8.61 32.86 3.73
C GLU A 64 -9.85 33.61 3.27
N ASN A 65 -10.99 32.94 3.17
CA ASN A 65 -12.28 33.54 2.80
C ASN A 65 -12.20 34.40 1.52
N SER A 66 -11.40 33.98 0.54
CA SER A 66 -11.06 34.79 -0.62
C SER A 66 -11.38 34.09 -1.94
N ASN A 67 -11.56 34.87 -3.00
CA ASN A 67 -11.73 34.37 -4.36
C ASN A 67 -10.51 34.78 -5.18
N ILE A 68 -9.77 33.81 -5.71
CA ILE A 68 -8.59 34.00 -6.55
C ILE A 68 -8.90 33.38 -7.91
N SER A 69 -9.09 34.20 -8.93
CA SER A 69 -9.48 33.74 -10.26
C SER A 69 -8.52 34.26 -11.32
N GLY A 70 -7.86 33.34 -12.01
CA GLY A 70 -7.12 33.63 -13.23
C GLY A 70 -7.82 33.04 -14.46
N ASN A 71 -7.60 33.61 -15.63
CA ASN A 71 -8.09 33.07 -16.89
C ASN A 71 -7.12 32.00 -17.41
N GLN A 72 -5.81 32.28 -17.45
CA GLN A 72 -4.79 31.38 -18.01
C GLN A 72 -3.96 30.64 -16.94
N GLY A 73 -4.31 30.80 -15.67
CA GLY A 73 -3.66 30.08 -14.57
C GLY A 73 -3.61 30.84 -13.26
N VAL A 74 -3.41 30.10 -12.19
CA VAL A 74 -3.14 30.64 -10.85
C VAL A 74 -1.92 29.97 -10.26
N VAL A 75 -0.98 30.76 -9.75
CA VAL A 75 0.21 30.29 -9.02
C VAL A 75 0.18 30.85 -7.61
N ILE A 76 0.21 29.98 -6.61
CA ILE A 76 0.28 30.34 -5.19
C ILE A 76 1.49 29.65 -4.58
N ASN A 77 2.49 30.43 -4.19
CA ASN A 77 3.80 29.90 -3.79
C ASN A 77 4.34 30.51 -2.49
N SER A 78 4.90 29.65 -1.65
CA SER A 78 5.71 30.00 -0.49
C SER A 78 7.11 29.41 -0.68
N THR A 79 8.09 30.22 -1.09
CA THR A 79 9.39 29.69 -1.55
C THR A 79 10.19 29.02 -0.43
N ASN A 80 10.06 29.49 0.81
CA ASN A 80 10.73 28.92 1.97
C ASN A 80 9.78 28.50 3.08
N GLY A 81 8.49 28.86 3.02
CA GLY A 81 7.51 28.59 4.05
C GLY A 81 6.42 27.63 3.64
N THR A 82 5.26 27.78 4.30
CA THR A 82 4.06 26.97 4.11
C THR A 82 2.99 27.79 3.38
N THR A 83 2.31 27.16 2.43
CA THR A 83 1.12 27.73 1.80
C THR A 83 -0.13 27.21 2.49
N THR A 84 -1.00 28.10 2.95
CA THR A 84 -2.27 27.75 3.63
C THR A 84 -3.44 28.40 2.91
N ILE A 85 -4.44 27.61 2.52
CA ILE A 85 -5.66 28.08 1.86
C ILE A 85 -6.86 27.50 2.60
N ASN A 86 -7.74 28.37 3.10
CA ASN A 86 -8.93 27.97 3.85
C ASN A 86 -10.17 28.70 3.36
N SER A 87 -11.28 27.99 3.26
CA SER A 87 -12.61 28.56 2.94
C SER A 87 -12.58 29.51 1.74
N SER A 88 -11.80 29.18 0.72
CA SER A 88 -11.52 30.05 -0.42
C SER A 88 -11.85 29.38 -1.75
N TYR A 89 -12.03 30.18 -2.79
CA TYR A 89 -12.21 29.71 -4.16
C TYR A 89 -10.97 30.06 -4.98
N VAL A 90 -10.33 29.08 -5.59
CA VAL A 90 -9.19 29.27 -6.49
C VAL A 90 -9.54 28.67 -7.84
N SER A 91 -9.61 29.49 -8.88
CA SER A 91 -10.06 29.05 -10.21
C SER A 91 -9.15 29.50 -11.34
N SER A 92 -9.08 28.65 -12.35
CA SER A 92 -8.43 28.92 -13.63
C SER A 92 -9.29 28.44 -14.79
N ASP A 93 -9.91 29.36 -15.52
CA ASP A 93 -10.94 29.04 -16.52
C ASP A 93 -10.40 28.38 -17.80
N ASN A 94 -9.13 28.67 -18.14
CA ASN A 94 -8.47 28.22 -19.38
C ASN A 94 -7.00 27.82 -19.14
N GLY A 95 -6.61 27.49 -17.91
CA GLY A 95 -5.25 27.07 -17.59
C GLY A 95 -5.13 26.21 -16.33
N SER A 96 -3.90 25.95 -15.92
CA SER A 96 -3.58 25.15 -14.72
C SER A 96 -3.50 25.97 -13.44
N ILE A 97 -3.66 25.30 -12.30
CA ILE A 97 -3.39 25.87 -10.96
C ILE A 97 -2.17 25.18 -10.36
N ALA A 98 -1.21 25.96 -9.87
CA ALA A 98 -0.06 25.48 -9.12
C ALA A 98 -0.05 26.05 -7.70
N ILE A 99 -0.10 25.18 -6.69
CA ILE A 99 -0.04 25.52 -5.27
C ILE A 99 1.20 24.85 -4.69
N SER A 100 2.18 25.65 -4.27
CA SER A 100 3.42 25.15 -3.71
C SER A 100 3.76 25.80 -2.38
N GLY A 101 4.31 25.02 -1.47
CA GLY A 101 4.89 25.52 -0.23
C GLY A 101 6.05 24.65 0.17
N ASN A 102 7.24 25.26 0.25
CA ASN A 102 8.49 24.53 0.45
C ASN A 102 8.47 23.68 1.73
N GLN A 103 7.89 24.18 2.82
CA GLN A 103 7.82 23.49 4.11
C GLN A 103 6.45 22.84 4.38
N GLY A 104 5.48 23.06 3.50
CA GLY A 104 4.18 22.41 3.59
C GLY A 104 3.11 23.08 2.74
N VAL A 105 2.03 22.35 2.49
CA VAL A 105 0.80 22.91 1.93
C VAL A 105 -0.40 22.44 2.75
N ASN A 106 -1.24 23.38 3.19
CA ASN A 106 -2.47 23.10 3.91
C ASN A 106 -3.66 23.66 3.11
N ILE A 107 -4.58 22.80 2.68
CA ILE A 107 -5.82 23.20 2.00
C ILE A 107 -7.00 22.70 2.82
N GLY A 108 -7.57 23.59 3.63
CA GLY A 108 -8.58 23.24 4.62
C GLY A 108 -10.02 23.42 4.16
N ASN A 109 -10.93 23.16 5.10
CA ASN A 109 -12.34 22.96 4.84
C ASN A 109 -13.01 24.16 4.13
N GLY A 110 -13.93 23.84 3.22
CA GLY A 110 -14.67 24.81 2.44
C GLY A 110 -13.87 25.45 1.30
N THR A 111 -12.66 24.93 1.02
CA THR A 111 -11.86 25.39 -0.12
C THR A 111 -12.26 24.65 -1.40
N ASN A 112 -12.28 25.38 -2.52
CA ASN A 112 -12.46 24.82 -3.85
C ASN A 112 -11.29 25.24 -4.73
N VAL A 113 -10.68 24.29 -5.42
CA VAL A 113 -9.60 24.51 -6.38
C VAL A 113 -10.05 23.90 -7.71
N THR A 114 -10.30 24.73 -8.71
CA THR A 114 -10.84 24.29 -10.01
C THR A 114 -10.00 24.84 -11.15
N ALA A 115 -9.32 23.96 -11.88
CA ALA A 115 -8.57 24.31 -13.07
C ALA A 115 -9.20 23.68 -14.31
N LYS A 116 -9.12 24.38 -15.45
CA LYS A 116 -9.41 23.79 -16.74
C LYS A 116 -8.43 22.66 -17.04
N ASP A 117 -7.14 22.97 -16.94
CA ASP A 117 -6.07 22.03 -17.24
C ASP A 117 -5.67 21.28 -15.97
N ASP A 118 -4.40 21.38 -15.54
CA ASP A 118 -3.86 20.61 -14.43
C ASP A 118 -4.03 21.31 -13.09
N VAL A 119 -4.06 20.53 -12.00
CA VAL A 119 -3.86 21.04 -10.65
C VAL A 119 -2.63 20.37 -10.03
N ASP A 120 -1.62 21.17 -9.72
CA ASP A 120 -0.40 20.72 -9.05
C ASP A 120 -0.32 21.26 -7.63
N VAL A 121 -0.26 20.36 -6.64
CA VAL A 121 -0.06 20.69 -5.23
C VAL A 121 1.25 20.06 -4.76
N THR A 122 2.24 20.88 -4.42
CA THR A 122 3.60 20.39 -4.14
C THR A 122 4.19 20.92 -2.83
N SER A 123 4.84 20.03 -2.08
CA SER A 123 5.69 20.42 -0.95
C SER A 123 7.07 19.76 -1.05
N PRO A 124 8.05 20.44 -1.64
CA PRO A 124 9.39 19.90 -1.87
C PRO A 124 10.16 19.47 -0.63
N ASN A 125 9.87 20.03 0.55
CA ASN A 125 10.56 19.68 1.80
C ASN A 125 9.63 19.46 2.99
N GLY A 126 8.30 19.44 2.80
CA GLY A 126 7.34 19.27 3.87
C GLY A 126 6.22 18.32 3.53
N SER A 127 5.15 18.42 4.31
CA SER A 127 3.94 17.61 4.21
C SER A 127 2.81 18.36 3.48
N ILE A 128 1.88 17.63 2.88
CA ILE A 128 0.63 18.18 2.32
C ILE A 128 -0.55 17.67 3.16
N ASN A 129 -1.45 18.58 3.53
CA ASN A 129 -2.70 18.26 4.22
C ASN A 129 -3.90 18.90 3.50
N ILE A 130 -4.80 18.08 2.96
CA ILE A 130 -6.01 18.49 2.25
C ILE A 130 -7.22 17.94 3.01
N VAL A 131 -8.05 18.80 3.58
CA VAL A 131 -9.16 18.38 4.43
C VAL A 131 -10.43 19.14 4.09
N GLY A 132 -11.51 18.44 3.76
CA GLY A 132 -12.81 19.09 3.49
C GLY A 132 -12.80 19.97 2.24
N THR A 133 -12.04 19.59 1.22
CA THR A 133 -11.75 20.42 0.04
C THR A 133 -12.28 19.78 -1.24
N ASN A 134 -12.65 20.59 -2.23
CA ASN A 134 -12.88 20.13 -3.60
C ASN A 134 -11.67 20.51 -4.47
N VAL A 135 -11.09 19.53 -5.17
CA VAL A 135 -10.01 19.74 -6.14
C VAL A 135 -10.41 19.15 -7.48
N THR A 136 -10.48 19.99 -8.52
CA THR A 136 -10.96 19.60 -9.84
C THR A 136 -10.00 20.06 -10.93
N ALA A 137 -9.61 19.12 -11.79
CA ALA A 137 -8.96 19.36 -13.08
C ALA A 137 -9.92 18.91 -14.19
N GLU A 138 -10.49 19.83 -14.96
CA GLU A 138 -11.55 19.48 -15.91
C GLU A 138 -11.05 18.66 -17.11
N THR A 139 -9.86 18.98 -17.62
CA THR A 139 -9.27 18.29 -18.78
C THR A 139 -7.86 17.80 -18.50
N GLY A 140 -7.19 18.32 -17.47
CA GLY A 140 -5.86 17.89 -17.05
C GLY A 140 -5.85 16.84 -15.96
N LYS A 141 -4.67 16.66 -15.37
CA LYS A 141 -4.37 15.75 -14.26
C LYS A 141 -4.35 16.50 -12.93
N ILE A 142 -4.46 15.75 -11.85
CA ILE A 142 -4.17 16.26 -10.49
C ILE A 142 -2.91 15.58 -9.98
N ASN A 143 -1.90 16.37 -9.60
CA ASN A 143 -0.68 15.87 -8.97
C ASN A 143 -0.55 16.47 -7.56
N ILE A 144 -0.52 15.61 -6.56
CA ILE A 144 -0.34 15.98 -5.15
C ILE A 144 0.91 15.27 -4.64
N THR A 145 2.01 16.00 -4.46
CA THR A 145 3.30 15.41 -4.11
C THR A 145 3.99 16.14 -2.96
N ALA A 146 4.22 15.42 -1.87
CA ALA A 146 4.97 15.90 -0.71
C ALA A 146 6.29 15.14 -0.57
N LYS A 147 7.30 15.78 0.03
CA LYS A 147 8.50 15.07 0.48
C LYS A 147 8.21 14.23 1.71
N GLU A 148 7.52 14.81 2.67
CA GLU A 148 7.13 14.11 3.90
C GLU A 148 5.77 13.44 3.69
N ASN A 149 4.79 13.71 4.55
CA ASN A 149 3.50 13.02 4.52
C ASN A 149 2.50 13.72 3.59
N THR A 150 1.58 12.94 3.03
CA THR A 150 0.44 13.44 2.27
C THR A 150 -0.82 12.92 2.94
N THR A 151 -1.65 13.83 3.42
CA THR A 151 -2.93 13.52 4.08
C THR A 151 -4.07 14.14 3.31
N ILE A 152 -5.04 13.34 2.89
CA ILE A 152 -6.26 13.77 2.21
C ILE A 152 -7.46 13.16 2.93
N ILE A 153 -8.30 14.01 3.51
CA ILE A 153 -9.42 13.58 4.35
C ILE A 153 -10.70 14.30 3.93
N ASN A 154 -11.82 13.56 3.83
CA ASN A 154 -13.16 14.11 3.60
C ASN A 154 -13.22 15.10 2.42
N SER A 155 -12.48 14.83 1.35
CA SER A 155 -12.33 15.71 0.20
C SER A 155 -12.89 15.07 -1.08
N ASN A 156 -13.23 15.90 -2.06
CA ASN A 156 -13.61 15.43 -3.40
C ASN A 156 -12.50 15.79 -4.39
N ILE A 157 -11.89 14.79 -5.01
CA ILE A 157 -10.78 14.96 -5.94
C ILE A 157 -11.22 14.40 -7.30
N SER A 158 -11.22 15.22 -8.34
CA SER A 158 -11.77 14.84 -9.65
C SER A 158 -10.90 15.30 -10.82
N SER A 159 -10.51 14.37 -11.70
CA SER A 159 -9.75 14.67 -12.94
C SER A 159 -10.21 13.79 -14.08
N ASN A 160 -10.27 14.31 -15.31
CA ASN A 160 -10.57 13.47 -16.48
C ASN A 160 -9.37 12.68 -17.04
N THR A 161 -8.14 12.95 -16.59
CA THR A 161 -6.93 12.39 -17.22
C THR A 161 -6.08 11.56 -16.26
N GLY A 162 -6.19 11.78 -14.95
CA GLY A 162 -5.53 10.95 -13.93
C GLY A 162 -5.24 11.71 -12.65
N ILE A 163 -5.01 10.97 -11.58
CA ILE A 163 -4.74 11.51 -10.24
C ILE A 163 -3.52 10.80 -9.65
N THR A 164 -2.51 11.58 -9.27
CA THR A 164 -1.34 11.08 -8.53
C THR A 164 -1.29 11.72 -7.15
N ILE A 165 -1.22 10.89 -6.10
CA ILE A 165 -1.09 11.30 -4.69
C ILE A 165 0.14 10.59 -4.12
N ASN A 166 1.18 11.34 -3.77
CA ASN A 166 2.46 10.74 -3.39
C ASN A 166 3.15 11.42 -2.21
N SER A 167 3.91 10.62 -1.47
CA SER A 167 4.81 11.02 -0.39
C SER A 167 6.19 10.40 -0.62
N THR A 168 7.18 11.19 -0.99
CA THR A 168 8.47 10.61 -1.44
C THR A 168 9.34 10.09 -0.32
N ASN A 169 9.17 10.52 0.93
CA ASN A 169 9.87 9.97 2.10
C ASN A 169 8.93 9.69 3.29
N GLY A 170 7.69 10.18 3.26
CA GLY A 170 6.71 9.99 4.33
C GLY A 170 5.65 8.95 3.99
N SER A 171 4.55 8.99 4.75
CA SER A 171 3.37 8.16 4.56
C SER A 171 2.26 8.92 3.83
N THR A 172 1.44 8.18 3.09
CA THR A 172 0.23 8.69 2.43
C THR A 172 -1.02 8.17 3.13
N LEU A 173 -1.90 9.07 3.56
CA LEU A 173 -3.20 8.78 4.14
C LEU A 173 -4.31 9.38 3.27
N VAL A 174 -5.21 8.54 2.77
CA VAL A 174 -6.37 8.92 1.96
C VAL A 174 -7.60 8.29 2.62
N ASP A 175 -8.34 9.08 3.40
CA ASP A 175 -9.47 8.59 4.20
C ASP A 175 -10.78 9.37 3.96
N GLY A 176 -11.88 8.64 3.71
CA GLY A 176 -13.21 9.24 3.63
C GLY A 176 -13.45 10.16 2.43
N ASN A 177 -12.69 10.00 1.34
CA ASN A 177 -12.77 10.88 0.16
C ASN A 177 -13.71 10.36 -0.92
N THR A 178 -14.12 11.23 -1.84
CA THR A 178 -14.64 10.83 -3.15
C THR A 178 -13.56 11.11 -4.20
N ILE A 179 -13.10 10.07 -4.90
CA ILE A 179 -12.06 10.18 -5.92
C ILE A 179 -12.62 9.71 -7.25
N THR A 180 -12.69 10.64 -8.20
CA THR A 180 -13.23 10.38 -9.54
C THR A 180 -12.17 10.66 -10.60
N THR A 181 -11.85 9.67 -11.42
CA THR A 181 -11.06 9.94 -12.62
C THR A 181 -11.39 8.98 -13.74
N SER A 182 -11.35 9.43 -14.99
CA SER A 182 -11.41 8.54 -16.15
C SER A 182 -10.04 7.95 -16.52
N GLY A 183 -8.95 8.47 -15.97
CA GLY A 183 -7.60 7.94 -16.17
C GLY A 183 -7.13 7.08 -14.99
N ASP A 184 -5.81 6.99 -14.85
CA ASP A 184 -5.17 6.24 -13.77
C ASP A 184 -5.29 6.96 -12.42
N LEU A 185 -5.43 6.17 -11.36
CA LEU A 185 -5.27 6.59 -9.98
C LEU A 185 -4.00 5.97 -9.40
N GLU A 186 -3.03 6.81 -9.05
CA GLU A 186 -1.79 6.43 -8.40
C GLU A 186 -1.75 6.99 -6.98
N ILE A 187 -1.64 6.12 -5.98
CA ILE A 187 -1.48 6.53 -4.57
C ILE A 187 -0.24 5.84 -4.01
N GLY A 188 0.79 6.62 -3.69
CA GLY A 188 2.11 6.10 -3.36
C GLY A 188 2.71 6.70 -2.11
N SER A 189 3.63 5.98 -1.49
CA SER A 189 4.53 6.52 -0.46
C SER A 189 5.83 5.71 -0.37
N ASN A 190 6.84 6.26 0.32
CA ASN A 190 8.03 5.52 0.73
C ASN A 190 8.01 5.17 2.23
N ALA A 191 6.82 5.15 2.85
CA ALA A 191 6.62 4.59 4.19
C ALA A 191 5.35 3.75 4.21
N ASN A 192 4.22 4.29 4.67
CA ASN A 192 2.93 3.59 4.67
C ASN A 192 1.93 4.26 3.73
N THR A 193 1.19 3.45 2.97
CA THR A 193 0.08 3.91 2.12
C THR A 193 -1.22 3.38 2.70
N THR A 194 -2.03 4.27 3.28
CA THR A 194 -3.32 3.95 3.91
C THR A 194 -4.45 4.58 3.13
N VAL A 195 -5.35 3.76 2.59
CA VAL A 195 -6.45 4.16 1.73
C VAL A 195 -7.73 3.51 2.26
N THR A 196 -8.51 4.29 3.00
CA THR A 196 -9.66 3.78 3.77
C THR A 196 -10.93 4.56 3.52
N ASN A 197 -12.07 3.86 3.55
CA ASN A 197 -13.40 4.48 3.56
C ASN A 197 -13.69 5.43 2.37
N ASN A 198 -12.99 5.27 1.25
CA ASN A 198 -13.16 6.15 0.09
C ASN A 198 -14.28 5.65 -0.84
N THR A 199 -14.86 6.58 -1.59
CA THR A 199 -15.72 6.30 -2.74
C THR A 199 -14.91 6.50 -4.02
N PHE A 200 -14.67 5.42 -4.76
CA PHE A 200 -13.94 5.45 -6.02
C PHE A 200 -14.87 5.44 -7.23
N ASN A 201 -14.51 6.22 -8.24
CA ASN A 201 -15.02 6.12 -9.60
C ASN A 201 -13.83 6.27 -10.56
N VAL A 202 -13.08 5.19 -10.75
CA VAL A 202 -11.82 5.17 -11.51
C VAL A 202 -12.04 4.43 -12.83
N GLY A 203 -11.80 5.12 -13.94
CA GLY A 203 -12.03 4.64 -15.29
C GLY A 203 -10.89 3.82 -15.88
N ASP A 204 -9.69 3.89 -15.29
CA ASP A 204 -8.53 3.09 -15.73
C ASP A 204 -7.87 2.34 -14.55
N HIS A 205 -6.54 2.33 -14.44
CA HIS A 205 -5.85 1.53 -13.43
C HIS A 205 -5.88 2.18 -12.05
N THR A 206 -5.91 1.35 -11.01
CA THR A 206 -5.62 1.77 -9.64
C THR A 206 -4.29 1.15 -9.22
N ASN A 207 -3.30 1.98 -8.89
CA ASN A 207 -1.98 1.55 -8.45
C ASN A 207 -1.65 2.12 -7.07
N LEU A 208 -1.37 1.25 -6.12
CA LEU A 208 -0.92 1.60 -4.78
C LEU A 208 0.53 1.21 -4.61
N THR A 209 1.37 2.15 -4.19
CA THR A 209 2.80 1.89 -3.96
C THR A 209 3.22 2.21 -2.54
N SER A 210 4.17 1.45 -2.02
CA SER A 210 4.74 1.57 -0.67
C SER A 210 6.09 0.85 -0.59
N VAL A 211 6.81 0.95 0.54
CA VAL A 211 8.09 0.22 0.73
C VAL A 211 7.94 -1.30 0.71
N SER A 212 6.76 -1.80 1.05
CA SER A 212 6.42 -3.22 1.04
C SER A 212 4.92 -3.41 0.87
N TYR A 213 4.50 -4.64 0.57
CA TYR A 213 3.07 -4.99 0.49
C TYR A 213 2.35 -4.81 1.84
N GLU A 214 3.00 -5.16 2.95
CA GLU A 214 2.43 -5.05 4.30
C GLU A 214 2.20 -3.59 4.72
N ALA A 215 2.93 -2.66 4.09
CA ALA A 215 2.79 -1.23 4.31
C ALA A 215 1.67 -0.59 3.45
N ILE A 216 0.83 -1.39 2.80
CA ILE A 216 -0.35 -0.94 2.05
C ILE A 216 -1.60 -1.40 2.81
N THR A 217 -2.45 -0.46 3.21
CA THR A 217 -3.78 -0.72 3.75
C THR A 217 -4.83 -0.18 2.78
N PHE A 218 -5.67 -1.07 2.23
CA PHE A 218 -6.74 -0.72 1.30
C PHE A 218 -8.07 -1.37 1.72
N THR A 219 -8.82 -0.70 2.60
CA THR A 219 -9.99 -1.30 3.27
C THR A 219 -11.19 -0.36 3.39
N GLY A 220 -12.40 -0.93 3.42
CA GLY A 220 -13.63 -0.16 3.61
C GLY A 220 -14.00 0.76 2.44
N ASN A 221 -13.33 0.66 1.31
CA ASN A 221 -13.61 1.45 0.12
C ASN A 221 -14.85 0.92 -0.62
N LYS A 222 -15.51 1.81 -1.37
CA LYS A 222 -16.71 1.51 -2.15
C LYS A 222 -16.68 2.19 -3.51
N GLY A 223 -17.65 1.89 -4.37
CA GLY A 223 -17.80 2.52 -5.68
C GLY A 223 -17.35 1.60 -6.81
N VAL A 224 -16.76 2.16 -7.87
CA VAL A 224 -16.36 1.42 -9.07
C VAL A 224 -14.91 1.74 -9.42
N ILE A 225 -14.11 0.70 -9.63
CA ILE A 225 -12.80 0.78 -10.27
C ILE A 225 -12.79 -0.07 -11.53
N ASN A 226 -12.09 0.40 -12.55
CA ASN A 226 -12.10 -0.29 -13.83
C ASN A 226 -11.27 -1.58 -13.79
N SER A 227 -10.12 -1.58 -13.12
CA SER A 227 -9.26 -2.76 -12.98
C SER A 227 -9.05 -3.18 -11.53
N THR A 228 -8.66 -4.44 -11.34
CA THR A 228 -8.07 -4.90 -10.08
C THR A 228 -6.94 -3.98 -9.64
N PRO A 229 -6.88 -3.56 -8.35
CA PRO A 229 -5.77 -2.75 -7.86
C PRO A 229 -4.45 -3.50 -7.96
N SER A 230 -3.40 -2.79 -8.40
CA SER A 230 -2.03 -3.27 -8.27
C SER A 230 -1.39 -2.70 -7.01
N TYR A 231 -0.67 -3.54 -6.28
CA TYR A 231 0.16 -3.17 -5.14
C TYR A 231 1.61 -3.35 -5.55
N ASN A 232 2.41 -2.30 -5.51
CA ASN A 232 3.82 -2.31 -5.96
C ASN A 232 4.02 -2.96 -7.34
N GLY A 233 3.11 -2.67 -8.28
CA GLY A 233 3.17 -3.17 -9.65
C GLY A 233 2.72 -4.63 -9.85
N ARG A 234 2.20 -5.31 -8.81
CA ARG A 234 1.53 -6.63 -8.99
C ARG A 234 0.05 -6.51 -8.69
N TYR A 235 -0.77 -7.03 -9.58
CA TYR A 235 -2.22 -7.11 -9.36
C TYR A 235 -2.52 -7.97 -8.14
N SER A 236 -3.41 -7.46 -7.30
CA SER A 236 -3.92 -8.18 -6.13
C SER A 236 -4.87 -9.29 -6.55
N ASP A 237 -5.11 -10.25 -5.66
CA ASP A 237 -6.21 -11.18 -5.83
C ASP A 237 -7.56 -10.45 -5.64
N ASN A 238 -8.49 -10.64 -6.58
CA ASN A 238 -9.77 -9.92 -6.58
C ASN A 238 -10.63 -10.27 -5.36
N ASP A 239 -10.69 -11.55 -5.00
CA ASP A 239 -11.51 -11.99 -3.87
C ASP A 239 -10.98 -11.38 -2.58
N SER A 240 -9.65 -11.36 -2.40
CA SER A 240 -8.99 -10.69 -1.28
C SER A 240 -9.32 -9.20 -1.20
N VAL A 241 -9.31 -8.48 -2.34
CA VAL A 241 -9.68 -7.06 -2.39
C VAL A 241 -11.14 -6.84 -2.02
N LEU A 242 -12.05 -7.69 -2.51
CA LEU A 242 -13.48 -7.58 -2.26
C LEU A 242 -13.88 -7.99 -0.84
N ILE A 243 -13.18 -8.94 -0.21
CA ILE A 243 -13.39 -9.31 1.19
C ILE A 243 -13.20 -8.09 2.11
N ILE A 244 -12.15 -7.32 1.87
CA ILE A 244 -11.82 -6.13 2.68
C ILE A 244 -12.49 -4.84 2.16
N ASN A 245 -13.11 -4.87 0.98
CA ASN A 245 -13.89 -3.79 0.38
C ASN A 245 -15.22 -4.34 -0.21
N PRO A 246 -16.16 -4.81 0.61
CA PRO A 246 -17.34 -5.54 0.14
C PRO A 246 -18.31 -4.70 -0.70
N ASN A 247 -18.17 -3.37 -0.69
CA ASN A 247 -19.00 -2.44 -1.46
C ASN A 247 -18.27 -1.85 -2.68
N LEU A 248 -17.11 -2.40 -3.03
CA LEU A 248 -16.35 -2.02 -4.21
C LEU A 248 -16.73 -2.93 -5.38
N THR A 249 -16.93 -2.34 -6.55
CA THR A 249 -17.12 -3.06 -7.81
C THR A 249 -15.86 -2.93 -8.65
N ILE A 250 -15.40 -4.06 -9.18
CA ILE A 250 -14.25 -4.14 -10.10
C ILE A 250 -14.77 -4.58 -11.46
N ASN A 251 -14.68 -3.73 -12.49
CA ASN A 251 -15.25 -4.05 -13.80
C ASN A 251 -14.44 -5.09 -14.57
N HIS A 252 -13.11 -4.98 -14.53
CA HIS A 252 -12.18 -5.87 -15.20
C HIS A 252 -11.24 -6.50 -14.19
N THR A 253 -11.42 -7.79 -13.99
CA THR A 253 -10.54 -8.61 -13.16
C THR A 253 -9.25 -8.85 -13.92
N LEU A 254 -8.16 -8.24 -13.47
CA LEU A 254 -6.82 -8.53 -13.94
C LEU A 254 -6.15 -9.43 -12.92
N THR A 255 -5.83 -10.65 -13.32
CA THR A 255 -4.92 -11.53 -12.57
C THR A 255 -3.53 -11.27 -13.09
N ASN A 256 -2.54 -11.13 -12.20
CA ASN A 256 -1.15 -11.05 -12.64
C ASN A 256 -0.85 -12.29 -13.48
N PRO A 257 -0.39 -12.18 -14.74
CA PRO A 257 0.05 -13.34 -15.48
C PRO A 257 1.35 -13.82 -14.81
N GLN A 258 1.23 -14.73 -13.85
CA GLN A 258 2.08 -15.89 -13.97
C GLN A 258 1.41 -16.76 -15.02
N PRO A 259 2.10 -17.17 -16.10
CA PRO A 259 1.82 -18.50 -16.57
C PRO A 259 2.10 -19.36 -15.34
N ILE A 260 1.05 -19.90 -14.73
CA ILE A 260 1.20 -21.27 -14.28
C ILE A 260 1.58 -21.96 -15.58
N ASP A 261 2.85 -22.28 -15.71
CA ASP A 261 3.30 -23.15 -16.78
C ASP A 261 2.26 -24.27 -16.88
N PRO A 262 1.65 -24.56 -18.03
CA PRO A 262 0.76 -25.71 -18.15
C PRO A 262 1.46 -27.02 -17.76
N SER A 263 2.80 -27.06 -17.66
CA SER A 263 3.57 -28.14 -17.06
C SER A 263 3.57 -28.15 -15.52
N MET A 264 3.22 -27.02 -14.90
CA MET A 264 2.85 -26.87 -13.49
C MET A 264 1.32 -26.86 -13.31
N GLN A 265 0.59 -27.54 -14.20
CA GLN A 265 -0.71 -28.08 -13.84
C GLN A 265 -0.52 -28.84 -12.53
N ASP A 266 -1.31 -28.44 -11.54
CA ASP A 266 -1.42 -29.08 -10.25
C ASP A 266 -1.21 -30.60 -10.33
N PRO A 267 -0.12 -31.15 -9.75
CA PRO A 267 0.03 -32.59 -9.62
C PRO A 267 -1.02 -33.19 -8.66
N ALA A 268 -1.96 -32.42 -8.11
CA ALA A 268 -3.07 -32.96 -7.31
C ALA A 268 -4.02 -33.91 -8.05
N SER A 269 -3.80 -34.22 -9.33
CA SER A 269 -4.51 -35.34 -9.97
C SER A 269 -3.83 -36.70 -9.78
N ASN A 270 -2.57 -36.77 -9.32
CA ASN A 270 -1.92 -38.03 -8.99
C ASN A 270 -0.95 -37.90 -7.82
N TYR A 271 -1.51 -37.94 -6.60
CA TYR A 271 -0.72 -38.01 -5.36
C TYR A 271 0.25 -39.21 -5.33
N ASP A 272 0.01 -40.26 -6.13
CA ASP A 272 0.83 -41.46 -6.16
C ASP A 272 2.17 -41.26 -6.90
N ASP A 273 2.29 -40.28 -7.80
CA ASP A 273 3.55 -40.00 -8.53
C ASP A 273 4.61 -39.27 -7.67
N TRP A 274 4.21 -38.73 -6.51
CA TRP A 274 5.10 -38.01 -5.58
C TRP A 274 5.61 -38.91 -4.45
N LEU A 275 5.02 -40.10 -4.30
CA LEU A 275 5.57 -41.14 -3.46
C LEU A 275 6.60 -41.86 -4.31
N ILE A 276 7.88 -41.79 -3.91
CA ILE A 276 8.91 -42.66 -4.46
C ILE A 276 8.40 -44.08 -4.26
N ASP A 277 8.15 -44.79 -5.37
CA ASP A 277 7.73 -46.16 -5.33
C ASP A 277 8.81 -46.97 -4.61
N SER A 278 8.38 -47.77 -3.63
CA SER A 278 9.26 -48.35 -2.60
C SER A 278 10.28 -49.39 -3.11
N GLU A 279 10.41 -49.55 -4.44
CA GLU A 279 11.26 -50.55 -5.08
C GLU A 279 12.61 -50.02 -5.57
N ASP A 280 12.80 -48.70 -5.73
CA ASP A 280 14.08 -48.14 -6.20
C ASP A 280 14.93 -47.53 -5.07
N TYR A 281 15.40 -48.40 -4.18
CA TYR A 281 16.44 -48.07 -3.20
C TYR A 281 17.82 -48.09 -3.88
N TYR A 282 18.26 -46.95 -4.41
CA TYR A 282 19.68 -46.79 -4.74
C TYR A 282 20.48 -46.62 -3.45
N GLU A 283 21.23 -47.66 -3.06
CA GLU A 283 22.30 -47.52 -2.07
C GLU A 283 23.35 -46.53 -2.61
N LEU A 284 23.31 -45.29 -2.12
CA LEU A 284 24.38 -44.32 -2.36
C LEU A 284 25.60 -44.73 -1.54
N GLU A 285 26.53 -45.43 -2.18
CA GLU A 285 27.86 -45.63 -1.61
C GLU A 285 28.58 -44.28 -1.39
N LYS A 286 29.35 -44.24 -0.31
CA LYS A 286 30.09 -43.08 0.16
C LYS A 286 31.15 -42.68 -0.88
N GLY A 287 30.85 -41.70 -1.73
CA GLY A 287 31.89 -41.08 -2.57
C GLY A 287 31.47 -40.47 -3.90
N ASP A 288 30.25 -40.66 -4.38
CA ASP A 288 29.94 -40.24 -5.75
C ASP A 288 29.45 -38.79 -5.85
N ARG A 289 30.22 -38.02 -6.62
CA ARG A 289 29.87 -36.69 -7.13
C ARG A 289 28.76 -36.86 -8.18
N ILE A 290 27.60 -36.31 -7.88
CA ILE A 290 26.52 -36.12 -8.86
C ILE A 290 27.04 -35.27 -10.03
N GLY A 291 26.78 -35.78 -11.23
CA GLY A 291 27.30 -35.30 -12.50
C GLY A 291 26.98 -33.84 -12.77
N GLU A 292 27.95 -33.20 -13.41
CA GLU A 292 27.86 -31.87 -13.99
C GLU A 292 26.80 -31.87 -15.10
N MET A 293 25.62 -31.32 -14.81
CA MET A 293 24.76 -30.81 -15.86
C MET A 293 25.31 -29.46 -16.32
N TYR A 294 25.95 -29.47 -17.47
CA TYR A 294 26.30 -28.25 -18.20
C TYR A 294 25.02 -27.59 -18.73
N ASN A 295 24.70 -26.43 -18.17
CA ASN A 295 24.05 -25.35 -18.91
C ASN A 295 24.64 -24.02 -18.39
N GLU A 296 25.07 -23.20 -19.34
CA GLU A 296 25.81 -21.96 -19.11
C GLU A 296 24.93 -20.90 -18.45
N GLU A 297 25.55 -20.12 -17.56
CA GLU A 297 25.01 -18.96 -16.82
C GLU A 297 24.28 -19.25 -15.48
N ASN A 298 24.99 -19.87 -14.52
CA ASN A 298 24.55 -20.00 -13.14
C ASN A 298 25.24 -19.01 -12.18
N LEU A 299 24.44 -18.14 -11.56
CA LEU A 299 24.61 -17.78 -10.15
C LEU A 299 24.62 -19.09 -9.36
N SER A 300 25.72 -19.40 -8.66
CA SER A 300 25.71 -20.50 -7.71
C SER A 300 24.98 -20.05 -6.45
N VAL A 301 23.69 -20.35 -6.35
CA VAL A 301 23.01 -20.40 -5.05
C VAL A 301 23.44 -21.70 -4.40
N THR A 302 24.35 -21.63 -3.44
CA THR A 302 24.56 -22.73 -2.51
C THR A 302 23.31 -22.83 -1.63
N VAL A 303 22.34 -23.64 -2.06
CA VAL A 303 21.28 -24.10 -1.16
C VAL A 303 21.94 -25.07 -0.20
N ASN A 304 22.25 -24.61 1.01
CA ASN A 304 22.45 -25.54 2.12
C ASN A 304 21.08 -26.17 2.39
N VAL A 305 20.78 -27.27 1.68
CA VAL A 305 19.76 -28.21 2.11
C VAL A 305 20.32 -28.86 3.37
N ASN A 306 20.06 -28.21 4.51
CA ASN A 306 20.05 -28.94 5.76
C ASN A 306 18.99 -30.00 5.57
N TYR A 307 19.43 -31.25 5.46
CA TYR A 307 18.55 -32.40 5.39
C TYR A 307 17.45 -32.24 6.42
N ILE A 308 16.20 -32.26 5.93
CA ILE A 308 15.04 -32.56 6.75
C ILE A 308 15.32 -33.95 7.32
N PRO A 309 15.55 -34.09 8.64
CA PRO A 309 15.78 -35.39 9.25
C PRO A 309 14.64 -36.34 8.90
N VAL A 310 14.97 -37.63 8.74
CA VAL A 310 13.97 -38.67 8.48
C VAL A 310 12.88 -38.59 9.56
N GLY A 311 11.64 -38.29 9.15
CA GLY A 311 10.48 -38.21 10.04
C GLY A 311 9.80 -36.84 10.16
N GLU A 312 10.33 -35.75 9.60
CA GLU A 312 9.59 -34.47 9.61
C GLU A 312 8.40 -34.47 8.64
N THR A 313 7.30 -33.81 9.05
CA THR A 313 6.13 -33.60 8.20
C THR A 313 5.95 -32.11 7.93
N ILE A 314 5.88 -31.73 6.66
CA ILE A 314 5.46 -30.40 6.23
C ILE A 314 3.95 -30.41 6.13
N THR A 315 3.26 -29.57 6.91
CA THR A 315 1.82 -29.38 6.76
C THR A 315 1.56 -28.11 5.98
N VAL A 316 0.92 -28.25 4.82
CA VAL A 316 0.51 -27.13 3.97
C VAL A 316 -0.99 -26.94 4.12
N THR A 317 -1.39 -25.71 4.44
CA THR A 317 -2.79 -25.27 4.42
C THR A 317 -2.95 -24.19 3.34
N PRO A 318 -4.18 -23.85 2.91
CA PRO A 318 -4.41 -22.80 1.94
C PRO A 318 -3.83 -21.43 2.32
N THR A 319 -3.51 -21.21 3.61
CA THR A 319 -3.08 -19.92 4.15
C THR A 319 -1.70 -19.92 4.82
N ALA A 320 -1.03 -21.07 4.99
CA ALA A 320 0.28 -21.16 5.65
C ALA A 320 1.00 -22.51 5.44
N TYR A 321 2.33 -22.50 5.59
CA TYR A 321 3.17 -23.69 5.72
C TYR A 321 3.75 -23.79 7.14
N HIS A 322 3.68 -24.98 7.75
CA HIS A 322 4.26 -25.26 9.06
C HIS A 322 5.21 -26.46 8.99
N ILE A 323 6.46 -26.26 9.44
CA ILE A 323 7.44 -27.33 9.69
C ILE A 323 7.36 -27.65 11.18
N SER A 324 6.81 -28.81 11.55
CA SER A 324 6.70 -29.20 12.97
C SER A 324 7.62 -30.37 13.29
N THR A 325 8.83 -30.03 13.76
CA THR A 325 9.82 -30.98 14.30
C THR A 325 9.31 -31.75 15.53
N CYS A 326 8.23 -31.28 16.14
CA CYS A 326 7.67 -31.83 17.37
C CYS A 326 6.91 -33.14 17.14
N MET A 327 6.10 -33.26 16.09
CA MET A 327 5.33 -34.48 15.81
C MET A 327 6.26 -35.66 15.46
N ALA A 328 7.25 -35.40 14.62
CA ALA A 328 8.32 -36.34 14.26
C ALA A 328 9.06 -36.91 15.47
N THR A 329 9.43 -36.01 16.39
CA THR A 329 10.13 -36.37 17.64
C THR A 329 9.26 -37.28 18.51
N ILE A 330 7.95 -37.02 18.57
CA ILE A 330 7.02 -37.86 19.33
C ILE A 330 6.96 -39.25 18.70
N ASP A 331 6.88 -39.32 17.37
CA ASP A 331 6.76 -40.57 16.63
C ASP A 331 7.99 -41.45 16.71
N ASP A 332 9.16 -40.85 16.55
CA ASP A 332 10.44 -41.54 16.65
C ASP A 332 10.61 -42.15 18.04
N VAL A 333 10.24 -41.42 19.10
CA VAL A 333 10.30 -41.94 20.48
C VAL A 333 9.25 -43.03 20.73
N LEU A 334 8.02 -42.88 20.23
CA LEU A 334 7.01 -43.93 20.34
C LEU A 334 7.46 -45.22 19.65
N ALA A 335 8.05 -45.12 18.46
CA ALA A 335 8.51 -46.26 17.67
C ALA A 335 9.78 -46.92 18.24
N ASN A 336 10.82 -46.12 18.53
CA ASN A 336 12.12 -46.63 18.98
C ASN A 336 12.05 -47.30 20.36
N TYR A 337 11.16 -46.81 21.22
CA TYR A 337 10.96 -47.36 22.56
C TYR A 337 9.76 -48.30 22.63
N GLN A 338 9.08 -48.57 21.52
CA GLN A 338 7.92 -49.46 21.43
C GLN A 338 6.82 -49.09 22.44
N ILE A 339 6.58 -47.79 22.61
CA ILE A 339 5.57 -47.28 23.54
C ILE A 339 4.20 -47.71 23.04
N THR A 340 3.49 -48.50 23.84
CA THR A 340 2.17 -49.01 23.46
C THR A 340 1.15 -47.89 23.43
N TYR A 341 0.12 -48.08 22.58
CA TYR A 341 -1.00 -47.14 22.51
C TYR A 341 -1.70 -46.96 23.86
N GLU A 342 -1.96 -48.06 24.57
CA GLU A 342 -2.64 -48.01 25.86
C GLU A 342 -1.88 -47.15 26.86
N ASP A 343 -0.55 -47.27 26.87
CA ASP A 343 0.30 -46.44 27.73
C ASP A 343 0.36 -44.99 27.26
N SER A 344 0.41 -44.73 25.95
CA SER A 344 0.43 -43.35 25.42
C SER A 344 -0.85 -42.57 25.73
N GLN A 345 -1.98 -43.28 25.96
CA GLN A 345 -3.25 -42.67 26.37
C GLN A 345 -3.37 -42.46 27.88
N THR A 346 -2.77 -43.32 28.68
CA THR A 346 -3.08 -43.42 30.12
C THR A 346 -1.95 -42.91 31.02
N LEU A 347 -0.72 -42.86 30.52
CA LEU A 347 0.45 -42.44 31.29
C LEU A 347 0.87 -41.02 30.92
N SER A 348 1.33 -40.28 31.93
CA SER A 348 2.00 -39.00 31.71
C SER A 348 3.33 -39.19 31.00
N ILE A 349 3.86 -38.13 30.39
CA ILE A 349 5.16 -38.15 29.68
C ILE A 349 6.28 -38.66 30.60
N ASP A 350 6.33 -38.23 31.85
CA ASP A 350 7.33 -38.69 32.83
C ASP A 350 7.16 -40.18 33.18
N GLN A 351 5.93 -40.68 33.19
CA GLN A 351 5.64 -42.10 33.41
C GLN A 351 6.06 -42.93 32.20
N LEU A 352 5.82 -42.44 30.98
CA LEU A 352 6.28 -43.07 29.74
C LEU A 352 7.82 -43.15 29.69
N ILE A 353 8.51 -42.04 29.95
CA ILE A 353 9.97 -41.98 29.97
C ILE A 353 10.56 -43.00 30.94
N ARG A 354 9.98 -43.13 32.14
CA ARG A 354 10.44 -44.10 33.14
C ARG A 354 10.08 -45.54 32.78
N LYS A 355 8.85 -45.79 32.32
CA LYS A 355 8.36 -47.14 32.00
C LYS A 355 9.13 -47.76 30.83
N TYR A 356 9.43 -46.97 29.82
CA TYR A 356 10.12 -47.42 28.60
C TYR A 356 11.62 -47.12 28.59
N ASN A 357 12.15 -46.60 29.71
CA ASN A 357 13.56 -46.28 29.90
C ASN A 357 14.13 -45.40 28.76
N VAL A 358 13.38 -44.37 28.39
CA VAL A 358 13.73 -43.43 27.31
C VAL A 358 15.07 -42.78 27.61
N SER A 359 15.97 -42.72 26.61
CA SER A 359 17.32 -42.18 26.81
C SER A 359 17.28 -40.74 27.30
N LYS A 360 18.34 -40.30 28.00
CA LYS A 360 18.45 -38.90 28.43
C LYS A 360 18.45 -37.91 27.25
N ALA A 361 19.00 -38.30 26.11
CA ALA A 361 19.03 -37.48 24.91
C ALA A 361 17.61 -37.29 24.33
N ASP A 362 16.81 -38.37 24.32
CA ASP A 362 15.46 -38.34 23.76
C ASP A 362 14.44 -37.79 24.75
N THR A 363 14.66 -37.94 26.05
CA THR A 363 13.82 -37.40 27.12
C THR A 363 13.60 -35.89 26.97
N ALA A 364 14.67 -35.12 26.75
CA ALA A 364 14.55 -33.67 26.64
C ALA A 364 13.77 -33.24 25.39
N ARG A 365 13.99 -33.95 24.27
CA ARG A 365 13.31 -33.68 22.99
C ARG A 365 11.84 -34.10 23.06
N PHE A 366 11.56 -35.28 23.61
CA PHE A 366 10.22 -35.84 23.75
C PHE A 366 9.34 -34.99 24.67
N SER A 367 9.83 -34.61 25.86
CA SER A 367 9.09 -33.75 26.77
C SER A 367 8.85 -32.36 26.19
N SER A 368 9.84 -31.79 25.48
CA SER A 368 9.66 -30.50 24.80
C SER A 368 8.59 -30.60 23.70
N ALA A 369 8.68 -31.61 22.85
CA ALA A 369 7.73 -31.82 21.76
C ALA A 369 6.30 -32.05 22.26
N CYS A 370 6.12 -32.91 23.27
CA CYS A 370 4.81 -33.18 23.87
C CYS A 370 4.22 -31.97 24.61
N SER A 371 5.04 -31.03 25.10
CA SER A 371 4.51 -29.79 25.71
C SER A 371 4.01 -28.77 24.68
N ILE A 372 4.55 -28.81 23.45
CA ILE A 372 4.16 -27.93 22.35
C ILE A 372 2.91 -28.46 21.62
N VAL A 373 2.80 -29.79 21.44
CA VAL A 373 1.66 -30.45 20.79
C VAL A 373 1.02 -31.55 21.66
N PRO A 374 0.48 -31.22 22.84
CA PRO A 374 0.01 -32.21 23.82
C PRO A 374 -1.09 -33.14 23.29
N SER A 375 -1.93 -32.66 22.37
CA SER A 375 -3.02 -33.46 21.78
C SER A 375 -2.54 -34.52 20.78
N TYR A 376 -1.32 -34.39 20.23
CA TYR A 376 -0.83 -35.29 19.17
C TYR A 376 -0.51 -36.69 19.68
N LEU A 377 0.17 -36.77 20.84
CA LEU A 377 0.50 -38.03 21.53
C LEU A 377 -0.74 -38.88 21.79
N HIS A 378 -1.87 -38.23 22.08
CA HIS A 378 -3.13 -38.90 22.37
C HIS A 378 -3.87 -39.32 21.08
N ASN A 379 -3.84 -38.53 20.02
CA ASN A 379 -4.66 -38.80 18.83
C ASN A 379 -4.04 -39.81 17.84
N LYS A 380 -2.71 -39.86 17.67
CA LYS A 380 -2.09 -40.57 16.54
C LYS A 380 -2.39 -42.07 16.48
N LEU A 381 -2.43 -42.74 17.61
CA LEU A 381 -2.55 -44.20 17.65
C LEU A 381 -4.00 -44.69 17.62
N SER A 382 -4.99 -43.79 17.70
CA SER A 382 -6.41 -44.04 17.42
C SER A 382 -6.63 -44.51 15.98
N ASP A 383 -5.95 -43.89 15.01
CA ASP A 383 -6.10 -44.20 13.58
C ASP A 383 -5.50 -45.56 13.17
N SER A 384 -4.63 -46.13 13.99
CA SER A 384 -4.06 -47.47 13.76
C SER A 384 -5.01 -48.62 14.13
N LYS A 385 -6.01 -48.37 14.99
CA LYS A 385 -7.01 -49.37 15.37
C LYS A 385 -8.13 -49.50 14.33
N SER A 386 -8.57 -48.39 13.73
CA SER A 386 -9.63 -48.44 12.70
C SER A 386 -9.21 -49.27 11.49
N LYS A 387 -7.92 -49.26 11.12
CA LYS A 387 -7.39 -50.07 10.00
C LYS A 387 -7.21 -51.57 10.31
N LYS A 388 -7.31 -52.01 11.57
CA LYS A 388 -7.16 -53.43 11.94
C LYS A 388 -8.48 -54.17 12.16
N GLU A 389 -9.60 -53.47 12.29
CA GLU A 389 -10.92 -54.09 12.42
C GLU A 389 -11.60 -54.37 11.05
N ASP A 390 -11.07 -53.84 9.95
CA ASP A 390 -11.55 -54.05 8.57
C ASP A 390 -10.68 -55.03 7.74
N LYS A 391 -9.99 -56.00 8.38
CA LYS A 391 -9.33 -57.12 7.67
C LYS A 391 -9.71 -58.49 8.21
#